data_AF-A0A9K3KKX3-F1
#
_entry.id   AF-A0A9K3KKX3-F1
#
_cell.length_a   1.000
_cell.length_b   1.000
_cell.length_c   1.000
_cell.angle_alpha   90.00
_cell.angle_beta   90.00
_cell.angle_gamma   90.00
#
_symmetry.space_group_name_H-M   'P 1'
#
loop_
_entity.id
_entity.type
_entity.pdbx_description
1 polymer ?
#
loop_
_entity_poly.entity_id
_entity_poly.type
_entity_poly.pdbx_seq_one_letter_code
_entity_poly.pdbx_strand_id
1 'polypeptide(L)'
;MGKKNRKGSLRRGKDDDDWDNDGGDDKDTNDGGADPAIAVVDMSSSSCPSRNVDYKSLDFAQRRELQRKQAQDKRRNKMKCFLCGQTGHVRRECPGIMDDGRGMSCFKAHYSNTKATVMKHDRKRRERKERSSSDSQGSKSFVHVIEYPQGFLRNSSDTVSKLSLDKSEDDSQTQQFPTKNGLESFLYHDTNCDIDVMISYLKSGRGKYRISQSEALEELQHYWEYAMQQSNLGGTISRSWLRKQRPWISPVPPGSFLENIQGQFLFFTVGLSPSDFVMNTLESEEQHQQQEQQQQQAIVSLLETVTSHPSLIVGFNASLDYTENGLKEKGCDKESQLARLKWTCHAAGKCNLPVQVQVHPGIPSVTINNSSDKIDRQDATNTSVAATPYANVLLDLQQVLFDCLQEYPTLKVHLSSWSGTASHMMAFLGAFPTLVIGLDSSVTFHKATHLHECAFELDFSNSGMCRVVLETNNSIPSSVANCMGRDAFSQPGWIPFIAMAVAKQNRLQVEQADENTVVEDMEKRSGAAVEIAKQTALTAEALYPRLATVRNPK
;
A
#
# COMPACT_ATOMS: atom_id res chain seq x y z
N MET A 1 -61.96 -32.97 11.84
CA MET A 1 -62.26 -31.54 11.56
C MET A 1 -61.53 -30.69 12.58
N GLY A 2 -60.61 -29.82 12.15
CA GLY A 2 -59.86 -28.95 13.06
C GLY A 2 -58.96 -27.99 12.28
N LYS A 3 -59.51 -26.83 11.90
CA LYS A 3 -58.76 -25.73 11.29
C LYS A 3 -57.97 -25.01 12.39
N LYS A 4 -56.64 -24.91 12.25
CA LYS A 4 -55.80 -24.00 13.04
C LYS A 4 -55.28 -22.87 12.15
N ASN A 5 -55.45 -21.66 12.68
CA ASN A 5 -55.17 -20.35 12.09
C ASN A 5 -53.69 -20.12 11.80
N ARG A 6 -53.38 -19.59 10.60
CA ARG A 6 -52.09 -18.96 10.27
C ARG A 6 -52.17 -17.48 10.63
N LYS A 7 -51.33 -17.04 11.58
CA LYS A 7 -51.12 -15.63 11.94
C LYS A 7 -50.37 -14.89 10.82
N GLY A 8 -50.81 -13.66 10.54
CA GLY A 8 -50.26 -12.78 9.52
C GLY A 8 -48.90 -12.19 9.90
N SER A 9 -48.05 -12.08 8.87
CA SER A 9 -46.77 -11.38 8.89
C SER A 9 -47.02 -9.87 8.80
N LEU A 10 -46.58 -9.13 9.82
CA LEU A 10 -46.49 -7.67 9.81
C LEU A 10 -45.51 -7.21 8.73
N ARG A 11 -45.98 -6.32 7.86
CA ARG A 11 -45.16 -5.55 6.92
C ARG A 11 -44.32 -4.55 7.73
N ARG A 12 -42.99 -4.64 7.64
CA ARG A 12 -42.08 -3.58 8.11
C ARG A 12 -42.21 -2.38 7.19
N GLY A 13 -42.28 -1.21 7.83
CA GLY A 13 -42.34 0.11 7.22
C GLY A 13 -41.14 0.37 6.33
N LYS A 14 -41.40 1.19 5.31
CA LYS A 14 -40.43 1.80 4.41
C LYS A 14 -40.06 3.10 5.11
N ASP A 15 -38.84 3.19 5.60
CA ASP A 15 -38.30 4.45 6.09
C ASP A 15 -37.83 5.24 4.86
N ASP A 16 -38.41 6.43 4.70
CA ASP A 16 -38.07 7.39 3.67
C ASP A 16 -36.84 8.19 4.15
N ASP A 17 -35.74 8.08 3.40
CA ASP A 17 -34.53 8.87 3.64
C ASP A 17 -34.74 10.31 3.12
N ASP A 18 -35.10 11.22 4.02
CA ASP A 18 -35.07 12.67 3.80
C ASP A 18 -33.61 13.13 3.61
N TRP A 19 -33.31 13.57 2.38
CA TRP A 19 -32.08 14.29 2.05
C TRP A 19 -32.29 15.77 2.36
N ASP A 20 -31.91 16.19 3.57
CA ASP A 20 -31.75 17.61 3.90
C ASP A 20 -30.63 18.22 3.06
N ASN A 21 -31.01 19.22 2.28
CA ASN A 21 -30.18 19.95 1.34
C ASN A 21 -29.78 21.27 2.03
N ASP A 22 -28.68 21.25 2.77
CA ASP A 22 -28.11 22.44 3.42
C ASP A 22 -27.60 23.42 2.34
N GLY A 23 -28.39 24.45 2.09
CA GLY A 23 -28.01 25.61 1.29
C GLY A 23 -27.12 26.55 2.10
N GLY A 24 -25.82 26.51 1.84
CA GLY A 24 -24.87 27.52 2.30
C GLY A 24 -25.09 28.85 1.58
N ASP A 25 -25.56 29.85 2.33
CA ASP A 25 -25.60 31.26 1.94
C ASP A 25 -24.18 31.86 2.03
N ASP A 26 -23.48 31.96 0.90
CA ASP A 26 -22.28 32.78 0.77
C ASP A 26 -22.67 34.26 0.75
N LYS A 27 -22.56 34.92 1.90
CA LYS A 27 -22.58 36.39 2.01
C LYS A 27 -21.18 36.93 1.76
N ASP A 28 -20.93 37.34 0.52
CA ASP A 28 -19.77 38.17 0.17
C ASP A 28 -19.94 39.57 0.80
N THR A 29 -19.16 39.85 1.84
CA THR A 29 -18.95 41.20 2.36
C THR A 29 -18.03 41.98 1.42
N ASN A 30 -18.59 43.05 0.87
CA ASN A 30 -17.96 43.96 -0.07
C ASN A 30 -17.13 45.00 0.70
N ASP A 31 -15.83 44.76 0.86
CA ASP A 31 -14.89 45.74 1.41
C ASP A 31 -14.26 46.57 0.30
N GLY A 32 -14.54 47.87 0.33
CA GLY A 32 -14.00 48.87 -0.58
C GLY A 32 -12.54 49.19 -0.27
N GLY A 33 -11.66 48.83 -1.20
CA GLY A 33 -10.28 49.32 -1.28
C GLY A 33 -10.11 50.12 -2.57
N ALA A 34 -9.83 51.41 -2.44
CA ALA A 34 -9.46 52.29 -3.54
C ALA A 34 -7.99 52.05 -3.92
N ASP A 35 -7.71 51.87 -5.22
CA ASP A 35 -6.35 51.92 -5.77
C ASP A 35 -6.34 52.60 -7.16
N PRO A 36 -5.18 53.14 -7.58
CA PRO A 36 -5.13 54.35 -8.40
C PRO A 36 -5.11 54.11 -9.91
N ALA A 37 -5.45 55.19 -10.62
CA ALA A 37 -5.56 55.29 -12.07
C ALA A 37 -4.31 54.83 -12.83
N ILE A 38 -4.46 53.78 -13.64
CA ILE A 38 -3.54 53.41 -14.71
C ILE A 38 -4.23 53.70 -16.05
N ALA A 39 -3.56 54.50 -16.88
CA ALA A 39 -4.03 54.95 -18.19
C ALA A 39 -4.26 53.76 -19.14
N VAL A 40 -5.47 53.66 -19.68
CA VAL A 40 -5.87 52.67 -20.68
C VAL A 40 -5.58 53.23 -22.08
N VAL A 41 -4.77 52.51 -22.84
CA VAL A 41 -4.52 52.73 -24.26
C VAL A 41 -5.68 52.13 -25.04
N ASP A 42 -6.23 52.94 -25.94
CA ASP A 42 -7.37 52.67 -26.81
C ASP A 42 -7.04 51.55 -27.83
N MET A 43 -7.69 50.39 -27.71
CA MET A 43 -7.74 49.36 -28.76
C MET A 43 -9.19 49.18 -29.21
N SER A 44 -9.44 49.72 -30.40
CA SER A 44 -10.70 49.66 -31.12
C SER A 44 -10.91 48.30 -31.80
N SER A 45 -12.19 47.94 -31.94
CA SER A 45 -12.79 46.92 -32.82
C SER A 45 -12.70 45.42 -32.44
N SER A 46 -13.62 45.01 -31.56
CA SER A 46 -14.14 43.62 -31.51
C SER A 46 -15.62 43.65 -31.12
N SER A 47 -16.50 43.41 -32.10
CA SER A 47 -17.96 43.45 -31.96
C SER A 47 -18.50 42.23 -31.22
N CYS A 48 -18.61 42.32 -29.89
CA CYS A 48 -19.41 41.40 -29.09
C CYS A 48 -20.89 41.82 -29.10
N PRO A 49 -21.85 40.95 -29.47
CA PRO A 49 -23.27 41.29 -29.40
C PRO A 49 -23.78 41.16 -27.96
N SER A 50 -23.70 42.23 -27.17
CA SER A 50 -24.38 42.32 -25.87
C SER A 50 -25.86 42.60 -26.08
N ARG A 51 -26.65 41.56 -26.35
CA ARG A 51 -28.10 41.61 -26.12
C ARG A 51 -28.37 40.96 -24.76
N ASN A 52 -28.77 41.78 -23.77
CA ASN A 52 -29.35 41.30 -22.52
C ASN A 52 -30.59 40.47 -22.85
N VAL A 53 -30.43 39.15 -22.88
CA VAL A 53 -31.56 38.24 -23.03
C VAL A 53 -32.33 38.28 -21.72
N ASP A 54 -33.60 38.68 -21.76
CA ASP A 54 -34.45 38.70 -20.58
C ASP A 54 -34.74 37.27 -20.11
N TYR A 55 -33.97 36.81 -19.12
CA TYR A 55 -34.06 35.47 -18.54
C TYR A 55 -35.45 35.12 -18.01
N LYS A 56 -36.28 36.12 -17.69
CA LYS A 56 -37.63 35.88 -17.17
C LYS A 56 -38.57 35.32 -18.23
N SER A 57 -38.32 35.60 -19.51
CA SER A 57 -39.16 35.16 -20.63
C SER A 57 -38.86 33.75 -21.15
N LEU A 58 -37.75 33.13 -20.72
CA LEU A 58 -37.33 31.82 -21.21
C LEU A 58 -37.98 30.67 -20.43
N ASP A 59 -38.40 29.64 -21.17
CA ASP A 59 -38.89 28.37 -20.62
C ASP A 59 -37.78 27.62 -19.86
N PHE A 60 -38.18 26.72 -18.95
CA PHE A 60 -37.27 25.95 -18.09
C PHE A 60 -36.25 25.14 -18.90
N ALA A 61 -36.67 24.58 -20.03
CA ALA A 61 -35.78 23.87 -20.95
C ALA A 61 -34.71 24.80 -21.55
N GLN A 62 -35.11 26.00 -21.96
CA GLN A 62 -34.21 27.01 -22.54
C GLN A 62 -33.22 27.55 -21.51
N ARG A 63 -33.65 27.77 -20.25
CA ARG A 63 -32.75 28.17 -19.17
C ARG A 63 -31.67 27.12 -18.88
N ARG A 64 -32.05 25.84 -18.84
CA ARG A 64 -31.10 24.74 -18.63
C ARG A 64 -30.08 24.63 -19.78
N GLU A 65 -30.54 24.81 -21.02
CA GLU A 65 -29.65 24.81 -22.20
C GLU A 65 -28.65 25.99 -22.15
N LEU A 66 -29.14 27.19 -21.78
CA LEU A 66 -28.30 28.38 -21.66
C LEU A 66 -27.23 28.22 -20.55
N GLN A 67 -27.61 27.62 -19.42
CA GLN A 67 -26.68 27.35 -18.32
C GLN A 67 -25.61 26.32 -18.72
N ARG A 68 -25.98 25.28 -19.50
CA ARG A 68 -25.02 24.32 -20.07
C ARG A 68 -24.04 25.01 -21.02
N LYS A 69 -24.55 25.90 -21.88
CA LYS A 69 -23.71 26.67 -22.82
C LYS A 69 -22.72 27.58 -22.07
N GLN A 70 -23.19 28.31 -21.06
CA GLN A 70 -22.32 29.14 -20.22
C GLN A 70 -21.26 28.33 -19.47
N ALA A 71 -21.62 27.16 -18.93
CA ALA A 71 -20.66 26.28 -18.28
C ALA A 71 -19.61 25.75 -19.27
N GLN A 72 -20.02 25.42 -20.50
CA GLN A 72 -19.13 24.98 -21.57
C GLN A 72 -18.20 26.11 -22.03
N ASP A 73 -18.70 27.33 -22.16
CA ASP A 73 -17.91 28.51 -22.52
C ASP A 73 -16.91 28.87 -21.40
N LYS A 74 -17.32 28.79 -20.12
CA LYS A 74 -16.41 28.93 -18.98
C LYS A 74 -15.29 27.88 -19.00
N ARG A 75 -15.60 26.61 -19.36
CA ARG A 75 -14.60 25.56 -19.53
C ARG A 75 -13.68 25.82 -20.71
N ARG A 76 -14.21 26.30 -21.85
CA ARG A 76 -13.42 26.69 -23.04
C ARG A 76 -12.48 27.86 -22.73
N ASN A 77 -12.94 28.87 -22.00
CA ASN A 77 -12.12 30.02 -21.64
C ASN A 77 -10.99 29.67 -20.65
N LYS A 78 -11.18 28.66 -19.80
CA LYS A 78 -10.13 28.18 -18.89
C LYS A 78 -9.12 27.23 -19.55
N MET A 79 -9.48 26.58 -20.65
CA MET A 79 -8.57 25.69 -21.37
C MET A 79 -7.63 26.48 -22.29
N LYS A 80 -6.33 26.22 -22.18
CA LYS A 80 -5.31 26.70 -23.12
C LYS A 80 -5.23 25.75 -24.31
N CYS A 81 -5.14 26.30 -25.52
CA CYS A 81 -4.90 25.53 -26.72
C CYS A 81 -3.53 24.83 -26.63
N PHE A 82 -3.50 23.52 -26.84
CA PHE A 82 -2.26 22.73 -26.75
C PHE A 82 -1.24 23.02 -27.85
N LEU A 83 -1.60 23.74 -28.92
CA LEU A 83 -0.63 24.17 -29.95
C LEU A 83 -0.03 25.52 -29.66
N CYS A 84 -0.85 26.54 -29.45
CA CYS A 84 -0.37 27.93 -29.35
C CYS A 84 -0.32 28.45 -27.91
N GLY A 85 -0.81 27.69 -26.93
CA GLY A 85 -0.84 28.08 -25.51
C GLY A 85 -1.89 29.16 -25.14
N GLN A 86 -2.61 29.72 -26.11
CA GLN A 86 -3.62 30.77 -25.88
C GLN A 86 -4.95 30.18 -25.40
N THR A 87 -5.67 30.91 -24.54
CA THR A 87 -7.00 30.53 -24.02
C THR A 87 -8.12 30.86 -25.00
N GLY A 88 -9.28 30.20 -24.86
CA GLY A 88 -10.51 30.56 -25.57
C GLY A 88 -10.83 29.68 -26.79
N HIS A 89 -9.95 28.77 -27.18
CA HIS A 89 -10.20 27.81 -28.26
C HIS A 89 -9.50 26.47 -28.00
N VAL A 90 -9.98 25.41 -28.65
CA VAL A 90 -9.34 24.09 -28.63
C VAL A 90 -8.43 23.92 -29.86
N ARG A 91 -7.54 22.91 -29.86
CA ARG A 91 -6.60 22.61 -30.97
C ARG A 91 -7.21 22.70 -32.38
N ARG A 92 -8.47 22.27 -32.55
CA ARG A 92 -9.17 22.27 -33.84
C ARG A 92 -9.64 23.65 -34.31
N GLU A 93 -9.70 24.61 -33.40
CA GLU A 93 -10.13 25.99 -33.61
C GLU A 93 -8.93 26.95 -33.53
N CYS A 94 -7.70 26.43 -33.58
CA CYS A 94 -6.48 27.22 -33.48
C CYS A 94 -6.28 28.03 -34.77
N PRO A 95 -6.26 29.37 -34.73
CA PRO A 95 -6.18 30.21 -35.92
C PRO A 95 -4.87 30.04 -36.72
N GLY A 96 -3.84 29.45 -36.11
CA GLY A 96 -2.57 29.11 -36.77
C GLY A 96 -2.58 27.79 -37.57
N ILE A 97 -3.70 27.05 -37.60
CA ILE A 97 -3.85 25.86 -38.43
C ILE A 97 -4.78 26.22 -39.59
N MET A 98 -4.20 26.43 -40.77
CA MET A 98 -4.98 26.32 -42.01
C MET A 98 -5.29 24.85 -42.22
N ASP A 99 -6.50 24.46 -41.82
CA ASP A 99 -7.01 23.10 -42.02
C ASP A 99 -7.40 22.97 -43.50
N ASP A 100 -6.56 22.32 -44.31
CA ASP A 100 -6.75 22.09 -45.76
C ASP A 100 -7.96 21.18 -46.10
N GLY A 101 -8.94 21.05 -45.20
CA GLY A 101 -10.18 20.31 -45.42
C GLY A 101 -10.01 18.79 -45.55
N ARG A 102 -8.81 18.23 -45.33
CA ARG A 102 -8.53 16.79 -45.50
C ARG A 102 -8.68 15.93 -44.25
N GLY A 103 -9.34 16.42 -43.20
CA GLY A 103 -10.21 15.61 -42.33
C GLY A 103 -9.70 14.25 -41.83
N MET A 104 -8.40 14.08 -41.58
CA MET A 104 -7.83 12.84 -41.05
C MET A 104 -7.62 12.95 -39.54
N SER A 105 -8.73 13.04 -38.81
CA SER A 105 -8.79 12.51 -37.45
C SER A 105 -10.02 11.62 -37.33
N CYS A 106 -9.77 10.31 -37.35
CA CYS A 106 -10.75 9.27 -37.12
C CYS A 106 -11.23 9.31 -35.65
N PHE A 107 -12.18 10.20 -35.37
CA PHE A 107 -13.11 10.07 -34.26
C PHE A 107 -14.51 10.39 -34.76
N LYS A 108 -15.19 9.37 -35.32
CA LYS A 108 -16.65 9.40 -35.51
C LYS A 108 -17.31 9.23 -34.13
N ALA A 109 -17.47 10.32 -33.40
CA ALA A 109 -18.52 10.43 -32.39
C ALA A 109 -19.75 11.03 -33.07
N HIS A 110 -20.69 10.18 -33.48
CA HIS A 110 -21.97 10.61 -34.03
C HIS A 110 -22.83 11.26 -32.94
N TYR A 111 -23.39 12.41 -33.33
CA TYR A 111 -24.41 13.17 -32.62
C TYR A 111 -25.63 12.34 -32.23
N SER A 112 -26.12 12.65 -31.03
CA SER A 112 -27.42 12.39 -30.42
C SER A 112 -28.52 11.73 -31.28
N ASN A 113 -28.87 10.50 -30.91
CA ASN A 113 -30.24 10.02 -31.02
C ASN A 113 -30.65 9.52 -29.62
N THR A 114 -31.56 10.24 -28.96
CA THR A 114 -31.96 9.98 -27.56
C THR A 114 -32.64 8.61 -27.38
N LYS A 115 -33.10 7.98 -28.47
CA LYS A 115 -33.57 6.58 -28.46
C LYS A 115 -32.43 5.56 -28.49
N ALA A 116 -31.25 5.93 -28.99
CA ALA A 116 -30.07 5.06 -29.03
C ALA A 116 -29.39 4.93 -27.65
N THR A 117 -29.50 5.94 -26.78
CA THR A 117 -28.98 5.86 -25.40
C THR A 117 -29.76 4.89 -24.53
N VAL A 118 -31.09 4.84 -24.67
CA VAL A 118 -31.94 3.83 -23.99
C VAL A 118 -31.59 2.43 -24.49
N MET A 119 -31.45 2.24 -25.82
CA MET A 119 -31.00 0.96 -26.37
C MET A 119 -29.56 0.59 -25.98
N LYS A 120 -28.66 1.55 -25.76
CA LYS A 120 -27.29 1.27 -25.28
C LYS A 120 -27.27 0.85 -23.82
N HIS A 121 -28.17 1.42 -23.00
CA HIS A 121 -28.33 1.04 -21.59
C HIS A 121 -29.00 -0.33 -21.47
N ASP A 122 -30.00 -0.62 -22.31
CA ASP A 122 -30.64 -1.93 -22.39
C ASP A 122 -29.73 -2.98 -23.00
N ARG A 123 -28.90 -2.63 -23.98
CA ARG A 123 -27.86 -3.51 -24.50
C ARG A 123 -26.80 -3.79 -23.45
N LYS A 124 -26.31 -2.79 -22.71
CA LYS A 124 -25.41 -3.02 -21.55
C LYS A 124 -26.08 -3.86 -20.47
N ARG A 125 -27.38 -3.71 -20.24
CA ARG A 125 -28.15 -4.49 -19.27
C ARG A 125 -28.36 -5.93 -19.74
N ARG A 126 -28.60 -6.15 -21.04
CA ARG A 126 -28.66 -7.48 -21.67
C ARG A 126 -27.29 -8.14 -21.69
N GLU A 127 -26.23 -7.44 -22.07
CA GLU A 127 -24.86 -7.95 -22.01
C GLU A 127 -24.45 -8.31 -20.56
N ARG A 128 -24.89 -7.56 -19.55
CA ARG A 128 -24.73 -7.94 -18.13
C ARG A 128 -25.56 -9.18 -17.77
N LYS A 129 -26.80 -9.28 -18.26
CA LYS A 129 -27.70 -10.41 -17.98
C LYS A 129 -27.25 -11.70 -18.68
N GLU A 130 -26.77 -11.58 -19.91
CA GLU A 130 -26.20 -12.65 -20.73
C GLU A 130 -24.87 -13.12 -20.13
N ARG A 131 -23.97 -12.21 -19.70
CA ARG A 131 -22.77 -12.58 -18.94
C ARG A 131 -23.11 -13.28 -17.63
N SER A 132 -24.13 -12.80 -16.89
CA SER A 132 -24.58 -13.48 -15.67
C SER A 132 -25.26 -14.84 -15.93
N SER A 133 -25.74 -15.11 -17.15
CA SER A 133 -26.38 -16.39 -17.49
C SER A 133 -25.43 -17.38 -18.19
N SER A 134 -24.35 -16.91 -18.83
CA SER A 134 -23.38 -17.77 -19.50
C SER A 134 -22.15 -18.12 -18.64
N ASP A 135 -21.92 -17.46 -17.50
CA ASP A 135 -20.82 -17.78 -16.57
C ASP A 135 -21.13 -18.90 -15.56
N SER A 136 -22.30 -19.54 -15.66
CA SER A 136 -22.67 -20.65 -14.76
C SER A 136 -21.99 -21.99 -15.07
N GLN A 137 -21.16 -22.09 -16.12
CA GLN A 137 -20.52 -23.36 -16.52
C GLN A 137 -18.99 -23.35 -16.58
N GLY A 138 -18.32 -22.38 -15.99
CA GLY A 138 -16.88 -22.49 -15.80
C GLY A 138 -16.33 -21.25 -15.14
N SER A 139 -16.31 -21.25 -13.80
CA SER A 139 -15.40 -20.38 -13.06
C SER A 139 -13.99 -20.68 -13.59
N LYS A 140 -13.51 -19.88 -14.55
CA LYS A 140 -12.12 -19.94 -14.99
C LYS A 140 -11.29 -19.70 -13.75
N SER A 141 -10.75 -20.78 -13.21
CA SER A 141 -9.79 -20.76 -12.12
C SER A 141 -8.71 -19.75 -12.50
N PHE A 142 -8.65 -18.65 -11.76
CA PHE A 142 -7.75 -17.51 -11.98
C PHE A 142 -6.29 -17.84 -11.64
N VAL A 143 -5.93 -19.12 -11.57
CA VAL A 143 -4.59 -19.57 -11.19
C VAL A 143 -3.66 -19.33 -12.37
N HIS A 144 -3.08 -18.13 -12.41
CA HIS A 144 -1.76 -17.98 -13.00
C HIS A 144 -0.82 -18.86 -12.18
N VAL A 145 -0.43 -20.01 -12.74
CA VAL A 145 0.58 -20.87 -12.14
C VAL A 145 1.90 -20.12 -12.23
N ILE A 146 2.24 -19.40 -11.17
CA ILE A 146 3.57 -18.85 -11.00
C ILE A 146 4.41 -19.97 -10.40
N GLU A 147 5.48 -20.31 -11.11
CA GLU A 147 6.51 -21.21 -10.62
C GLU A 147 7.37 -20.48 -9.58
N TYR A 148 7.43 -21.05 -8.38
CA TYR A 148 8.32 -20.55 -7.33
C TYR A 148 9.78 -20.87 -7.69
N PRO A 149 10.74 -20.01 -7.28
CA PRO A 149 12.16 -20.33 -7.40
C PRO A 149 12.49 -21.68 -6.75
N GLN A 150 13.43 -22.41 -7.34
CA GLN A 150 13.86 -23.71 -6.84
C GLN A 150 14.32 -23.62 -5.38
N GLY A 151 13.92 -24.60 -4.56
CA GLY A 151 14.23 -24.66 -3.13
C GLY A 151 13.23 -23.95 -2.21
N PHE A 152 12.29 -23.18 -2.76
CA PHE A 152 11.14 -22.66 -2.01
C PHE A 152 9.89 -23.54 -2.12
N LEU A 153 9.87 -24.44 -3.10
CA LEU A 153 8.78 -25.38 -3.30
C LEU A 153 8.69 -26.37 -2.15
N ARG A 154 7.48 -26.61 -1.67
CA ARG A 154 7.21 -27.64 -0.67
C ARG A 154 7.29 -29.01 -1.32
N ASN A 155 7.99 -29.96 -0.69
CA ASN A 155 8.05 -31.34 -1.20
C ASN A 155 6.63 -31.94 -1.17
N SER A 156 6.07 -32.21 -2.34
CA SER A 156 4.70 -32.71 -2.49
C SER A 156 4.43 -34.06 -1.82
N SER A 157 5.49 -34.82 -1.51
CA SER A 157 5.40 -36.07 -0.74
C SER A 157 4.93 -35.87 0.70
N ASP A 158 5.15 -34.70 1.30
CA ASP A 158 4.72 -34.41 2.68
C ASP A 158 3.25 -33.96 2.76
N THR A 159 2.70 -33.48 1.65
CA THR A 159 1.34 -32.91 1.60
C THR A 159 0.25 -33.98 1.67
N VAL A 160 0.56 -35.22 1.27
CA VAL A 160 -0.43 -36.31 1.28
C VAL A 160 -0.63 -36.91 2.68
N SER A 161 0.35 -36.80 3.58
CA SER A 161 0.33 -37.52 4.86
C SER A 161 -0.22 -36.73 6.05
N LYS A 162 -0.38 -35.40 5.96
CA LYS A 162 -0.78 -34.54 7.11
C LYS A 162 -2.23 -34.05 7.10
N LEU A 163 -2.98 -34.26 6.02
CA LEU A 163 -4.42 -33.91 5.95
C LEU A 163 -5.35 -35.10 6.18
N SER A 164 -4.83 -36.32 6.26
CA SER A 164 -5.57 -37.49 6.75
C SER A 164 -5.53 -37.51 8.28
N LEU A 165 -6.34 -36.64 8.89
CA LEU A 165 -6.69 -36.66 10.32
C LEU A 165 -7.66 -37.82 10.61
N ASP A 166 -7.31 -39.06 10.23
CA ASP A 166 -8.01 -40.25 10.70
C ASP A 166 -7.00 -41.27 11.23
N LYS A 167 -7.15 -41.47 12.53
CA LYS A 167 -6.34 -42.30 13.41
C LYS A 167 -6.39 -43.77 12.99
N SER A 168 -5.23 -44.36 12.78
CA SER A 168 -5.00 -45.74 13.20
C SER A 168 -3.67 -45.79 13.97
N GLU A 169 -3.78 -46.15 15.25
CA GLU A 169 -2.69 -46.31 16.20
C GLU A 169 -2.05 -47.69 15.99
N ASP A 170 -1.26 -47.87 14.95
CA ASP A 170 -0.30 -48.99 14.90
C ASP A 170 0.63 -48.79 13.69
N ASP A 171 1.82 -48.25 13.93
CA ASP A 171 3.05 -48.73 13.29
C ASP A 171 4.25 -47.87 13.72
N SER A 172 4.96 -48.40 14.71
CA SER A 172 6.26 -47.93 15.15
C SER A 172 7.34 -48.33 14.12
N GLN A 173 7.42 -47.64 12.99
CA GLN A 173 8.58 -47.68 12.08
C GLN A 173 8.50 -46.58 11.01
N THR A 174 8.64 -45.32 11.41
CA THR A 174 8.79 -44.20 10.47
C THR A 174 10.18 -44.27 9.83
N GLN A 175 10.30 -44.96 8.69
CA GLN A 175 11.49 -44.88 7.84
C GLN A 175 11.60 -43.46 7.29
N GLN A 176 12.64 -42.74 7.69
CA GLN A 176 13.02 -41.46 7.08
C GLN A 176 13.43 -41.71 5.63
N PHE A 177 12.60 -41.28 4.68
CA PHE A 177 12.98 -41.27 3.28
C PHE A 177 14.07 -40.21 3.06
N PRO A 178 15.21 -40.55 2.46
CA PRO A 178 16.24 -39.56 2.13
C PRO A 178 15.68 -38.60 1.08
N THR A 179 15.57 -37.32 1.43
CA THR A 179 15.29 -36.25 0.48
C THR A 179 16.41 -36.25 -0.56
N LYS A 180 16.07 -36.42 -1.85
CA LYS A 180 17.05 -36.65 -2.94
C LYS A 180 18.16 -35.61 -3.06
N ASN A 181 18.04 -34.44 -2.42
CA ASN A 181 19.04 -33.37 -2.43
C ASN A 181 19.51 -32.92 -1.03
N GLY A 182 19.08 -33.56 0.07
CA GLY A 182 19.50 -33.18 1.43
C GLY A 182 19.17 -31.75 1.88
N LEU A 183 18.37 -30.99 1.10
CA LEU A 183 17.99 -29.63 1.45
C LEU A 183 16.99 -29.67 2.62
N GLU A 184 17.45 -29.20 3.77
CA GLU A 184 16.62 -29.01 4.96
C GLU A 184 15.47 -28.05 4.63
N SER A 185 14.23 -28.52 4.87
CA SER A 185 13.04 -27.68 4.76
C SER A 185 13.15 -26.54 5.77
N PHE A 186 12.97 -25.31 5.32
CA PHE A 186 12.89 -24.14 6.19
C PHE A 186 11.53 -23.49 6.02
N LEU A 187 11.18 -22.56 6.91
CA LEU A 187 10.03 -21.69 6.74
C LEU A 187 10.51 -20.25 6.57
N TYR A 188 9.89 -19.48 5.68
CA TYR A 188 10.13 -18.05 5.53
C TYR A 188 8.95 -17.23 6.03
N HIS A 189 9.20 -15.98 6.42
CA HIS A 189 8.19 -15.08 6.96
C HIS A 189 8.09 -13.80 6.12
N ASP A 190 6.89 -13.25 6.02
CA ASP A 190 6.67 -11.90 5.51
C ASP A 190 6.42 -10.96 6.70
N THR A 191 7.39 -10.08 6.99
CA THR A 191 7.33 -9.22 8.18
C THR A 191 6.52 -7.93 7.97
N ASN A 192 5.99 -7.68 6.76
CA ASN A 192 5.18 -6.49 6.49
C ASN A 192 4.21 -6.69 5.33
N CYS A 193 3.06 -7.28 5.65
CA CYS A 193 1.97 -7.48 4.72
C CYS A 193 0.72 -6.75 5.19
N ASP A 194 0.26 -5.73 4.46
CA ASP A 194 -0.88 -4.93 4.90
C ASP A 194 -2.21 -5.51 4.34
N ILE A 195 -2.89 -6.32 5.16
CA ILE A 195 -4.13 -7.00 4.75
C ILE A 195 -5.23 -6.01 4.35
N ASP A 196 -5.36 -4.91 5.08
CA ASP A 196 -6.38 -3.90 4.78
C ASP A 196 -6.11 -3.24 3.43
N VAL A 197 -4.83 -2.98 3.11
CA VAL A 197 -4.43 -2.46 1.79
C VAL A 197 -4.66 -3.51 0.69
N MET A 198 -4.33 -4.79 0.93
CA MET A 198 -4.60 -5.87 -0.03
C MET A 198 -6.09 -6.00 -0.34
N ILE A 199 -6.94 -6.05 0.68
CA ILE A 199 -8.41 -6.13 0.52
C ILE A 199 -8.93 -4.90 -0.21
N SER A 200 -8.45 -3.71 0.16
CA SER A 200 -8.84 -2.45 -0.50
C SER A 200 -8.42 -2.43 -1.98
N TYR A 201 -7.22 -2.92 -2.29
CA TYR A 201 -6.72 -3.06 -3.65
C TYR A 201 -7.59 -4.03 -4.47
N LEU A 202 -7.88 -5.21 -3.94
CA LEU A 202 -8.75 -6.20 -4.59
C LEU A 202 -10.17 -5.63 -4.84
N LYS A 203 -10.77 -4.99 -3.83
CA LYS A 203 -12.08 -4.30 -3.94
C LYS A 203 -12.10 -3.19 -4.99
N SER A 204 -10.97 -2.53 -5.24
CA SER A 204 -10.87 -1.50 -6.30
C SER A 204 -11.10 -2.09 -7.70
N GLY A 205 -10.99 -3.41 -7.83
CA GLY A 205 -11.20 -4.14 -9.06
C GLY A 205 -9.98 -4.18 -9.97
N ARG A 206 -8.81 -3.65 -9.57
CA ARG A 206 -7.58 -3.66 -10.40
C ARG A 206 -7.77 -3.02 -11.79
N GLY A 207 -8.63 -2.00 -11.87
CA GLY A 207 -9.05 -1.39 -13.14
C GLY A 207 -10.08 -2.22 -13.94
N LYS A 208 -10.57 -3.33 -13.38
CA LYS A 208 -11.76 -4.09 -13.79
C LYS A 208 -12.99 -3.64 -12.97
N TYR A 209 -13.92 -4.55 -12.70
CA TYR A 209 -15.11 -4.28 -11.88
C TYR A 209 -14.74 -4.33 -10.39
N ARG A 210 -15.32 -3.41 -9.60
CA ARG A 210 -15.21 -3.47 -8.14
C ARG A 210 -15.86 -4.75 -7.64
N ILE A 211 -15.15 -5.50 -6.82
CA ILE A 211 -15.67 -6.71 -6.16
C ILE A 211 -16.12 -6.36 -4.74
N SER A 212 -17.02 -7.17 -4.20
CA SER A 212 -17.45 -7.10 -2.81
C SER A 212 -16.32 -7.45 -1.86
N GLN A 213 -16.48 -7.15 -0.57
CA GLN A 213 -15.50 -7.53 0.44
C GLN A 213 -15.39 -9.05 0.62
N SER A 214 -16.50 -9.79 0.48
CA SER A 214 -16.49 -11.26 0.53
C SER A 214 -15.66 -11.84 -0.60
N GLU A 215 -15.91 -11.38 -1.84
CA GLU A 215 -15.15 -11.82 -3.02
C GLU A 215 -13.66 -11.48 -2.90
N ALA A 216 -13.31 -10.31 -2.35
CA ALA A 216 -11.92 -9.93 -2.11
C ALA A 216 -11.23 -10.84 -1.06
N LEU A 217 -11.95 -11.24 -0.01
CA LEU A 217 -11.45 -12.16 1.01
C LEU A 217 -11.29 -13.58 0.47
N GLU A 218 -12.24 -14.05 -0.34
CA GLU A 218 -12.16 -15.36 -1.01
C GLU A 218 -10.98 -15.41 -1.99
N GLU A 219 -10.75 -14.33 -2.76
CA GLU A 219 -9.59 -14.24 -3.63
C GLU A 219 -8.29 -14.21 -2.82
N LEU A 220 -8.21 -13.40 -1.76
CA LEU A 220 -7.03 -13.35 -0.89
C LEU A 220 -6.74 -14.72 -0.24
N GLN A 221 -7.78 -15.39 0.27
CA GLN A 221 -7.70 -16.75 0.82
C GLN A 221 -7.08 -17.71 -0.21
N HIS A 222 -7.59 -17.69 -1.44
CA HIS A 222 -7.11 -18.59 -2.49
C HIS A 222 -5.60 -18.43 -2.76
N TYR A 223 -5.11 -17.19 -2.86
CA TYR A 223 -3.66 -16.94 -3.06
C TYR A 223 -2.83 -17.34 -1.84
N TRP A 224 -3.36 -17.18 -0.64
CA TRP A 224 -2.66 -17.56 0.58
C TRP A 224 -2.58 -19.07 0.74
N GLU A 225 -3.69 -19.79 0.52
CA GLU A 225 -3.71 -21.25 0.47
C GLU A 225 -2.74 -21.78 -0.58
N TYR A 226 -2.73 -21.18 -1.78
CA TYR A 226 -1.76 -21.52 -2.81
C TYR A 226 -0.32 -21.31 -2.32
N ALA A 227 -0.01 -20.17 -1.70
CA ALA A 227 1.32 -19.92 -1.15
C ALA A 227 1.70 -20.96 -0.07
N MET A 228 0.80 -21.28 0.87
CA MET A 228 1.06 -22.25 1.94
C MET A 228 1.21 -23.69 1.45
N GLN A 229 0.51 -24.04 0.36
CA GLN A 229 0.58 -25.37 -0.25
C GLN A 229 1.81 -25.54 -1.13
N GLN A 230 2.13 -24.53 -1.94
CA GLN A 230 3.20 -24.61 -2.94
C GLN A 230 4.56 -24.21 -2.38
N SER A 231 4.61 -23.45 -1.29
CA SER A 231 5.85 -22.89 -0.76
C SER A 231 6.02 -23.11 0.74
N ASN A 232 7.20 -22.75 1.21
CA ASN A 232 7.62 -22.79 2.60
C ASN A 232 7.18 -21.57 3.44
N LEU A 233 6.00 -20.99 3.17
CA LEU A 233 5.49 -19.84 3.94
C LEU A 233 5.19 -20.25 5.39
N GLY A 234 5.91 -19.64 6.35
CA GLY A 234 5.79 -19.90 7.79
C GLY A 234 4.90 -18.91 8.54
N GLY A 235 4.68 -17.72 8.00
CA GLY A 235 3.77 -16.75 8.61
C GLY A 235 3.95 -15.34 8.07
N THR A 236 3.00 -14.49 8.43
CA THR A 236 2.87 -13.13 7.92
C THR A 236 2.51 -12.19 9.07
N ILE A 237 3.16 -11.03 9.10
CA ILE A 237 2.87 -9.96 10.04
C ILE A 237 2.13 -8.85 9.29
N SER A 238 0.90 -8.56 9.73
CA SER A 238 0.10 -7.44 9.24
C SER A 238 0.08 -6.28 10.22
N ARG A 239 0.05 -5.07 9.71
CA ARG A 239 -0.14 -3.88 10.54
C ARG A 239 -1.63 -3.71 10.83
N SER A 240 -1.92 -3.14 11.99
CA SER A 240 -3.26 -2.74 12.41
C SER A 240 -3.16 -1.49 13.28
N TRP A 241 -4.27 -0.77 13.42
CA TRP A 241 -4.30 0.52 14.10
C TRP A 241 -5.31 0.53 15.24
N LEU A 242 -4.86 0.98 16.41
CA LEU A 242 -5.67 1.19 17.60
C LEU A 242 -6.34 2.56 17.54
N ARG A 243 -7.65 2.58 17.76
CA ARG A 243 -8.45 3.80 17.88
C ARG A 243 -8.58 4.24 19.32
N LYS A 244 -8.63 5.54 19.58
CA LYS A 244 -8.72 6.06 20.95
C LYS A 244 -10.02 5.58 21.61
N GLN A 245 -9.91 5.15 22.87
CA GLN A 245 -11.02 4.65 23.69
C GLN A 245 -11.78 3.44 23.12
N ARG A 246 -11.20 2.72 22.15
CA ARG A 246 -11.78 1.49 21.62
C ARG A 246 -10.82 0.34 21.88
N PRO A 247 -11.32 -0.82 22.35
CA PRO A 247 -10.48 -2.02 22.40
C PRO A 247 -10.03 -2.35 20.98
N TRP A 248 -8.82 -2.89 20.85
CA TRP A 248 -8.38 -3.43 19.57
C TRP A 248 -9.31 -4.57 19.16
N ILE A 249 -9.77 -4.52 17.92
CA ILE A 249 -10.55 -5.58 17.30
C ILE A 249 -9.70 -6.07 16.13
N SER A 250 -9.52 -7.38 16.06
CA SER A 250 -8.87 -8.03 14.92
C SER A 250 -9.47 -7.51 13.60
N PRO A 251 -8.63 -7.10 12.62
CA PRO A 251 -9.13 -6.64 11.32
C PRO A 251 -9.72 -7.80 10.49
N VAL A 252 -9.51 -9.03 10.93
CA VAL A 252 -10.04 -10.23 10.29
C VAL A 252 -11.51 -10.42 10.64
N PRO A 253 -12.40 -10.56 9.65
CA PRO A 253 -13.82 -10.81 9.90
C PRO A 253 -14.05 -12.16 10.60
N PRO A 254 -14.95 -12.22 11.60
CA PRO A 254 -15.38 -13.49 12.19
C PRO A 254 -16.00 -14.42 11.14
N GLY A 255 -15.68 -15.70 11.22
CA GLY A 255 -16.06 -16.77 10.29
C GLY A 255 -15.25 -16.80 8.99
N SER A 256 -14.25 -15.92 8.80
CA SER A 256 -13.43 -15.93 7.58
C SER A 256 -12.27 -16.92 7.68
N PHE A 257 -11.74 -17.35 6.54
CA PHE A 257 -10.52 -18.19 6.51
C PHE A 257 -9.34 -17.58 7.25
N LEU A 258 -9.21 -16.26 7.19
CA LEU A 258 -8.16 -15.55 7.89
C LEU A 258 -8.22 -15.80 9.40
N GLU A 259 -9.41 -15.99 9.98
CA GLU A 259 -9.57 -16.30 11.41
C GLU A 259 -9.02 -17.70 11.71
N ASN A 260 -9.17 -18.66 10.80
CA ASN A 260 -8.67 -20.02 10.97
C ASN A 260 -7.13 -20.09 10.95
N ILE A 261 -6.47 -19.16 10.25
CA ILE A 261 -5.01 -19.10 10.18
C ILE A 261 -4.39 -18.11 11.18
N GLN A 262 -5.20 -17.36 11.93
CA GLN A 262 -4.72 -16.42 12.94
C GLN A 262 -3.97 -17.13 14.08
N GLY A 263 -2.87 -16.53 14.51
CA GLY A 263 -2.01 -17.10 15.55
C GLY A 263 -1.18 -18.31 15.10
N GLN A 264 -1.39 -18.80 13.87
CA GLN A 264 -0.52 -19.80 13.23
C GLN A 264 0.28 -19.17 12.10
N PHE A 265 -0.39 -18.52 11.15
CA PHE A 265 0.24 -17.94 9.96
C PHE A 265 0.00 -16.44 9.82
N LEU A 266 -0.91 -15.86 10.61
CA LEU A 266 -1.20 -14.43 10.60
C LEU A 266 -1.05 -13.83 12.00
N PHE A 267 -0.15 -12.87 12.09
CA PHE A 267 0.22 -12.08 13.27
C PHE A 267 0.04 -10.60 13.01
N PHE A 268 0.00 -9.81 14.08
CA PHE A 268 -0.18 -8.37 13.97
C PHE A 268 0.86 -7.56 14.72
N THR A 269 1.24 -6.44 14.13
CA THR A 269 1.73 -5.29 14.88
C THR A 269 0.59 -4.28 15.07
N VAL A 270 0.58 -3.59 16.21
CA VAL A 270 -0.44 -2.58 16.51
C VAL A 270 0.19 -1.21 16.64
N GLY A 271 -0.35 -0.23 15.92
CA GLY A 271 0.06 1.17 16.01
C GLY A 271 -1.04 2.07 16.54
N LEU A 272 -0.72 3.32 16.84
CA LEU A 272 -1.70 4.34 17.26
C LEU A 272 -2.27 5.06 16.03
N SER A 273 -3.60 5.10 15.89
CA SER A 273 -4.26 5.75 14.75
C SER A 273 -3.91 7.24 14.65
N PRO A 274 -3.48 7.75 13.48
CA PRO A 274 -3.18 9.16 13.30
C PRO A 274 -4.35 10.10 13.62
N SER A 275 -5.59 9.68 13.31
CA SER A 275 -6.80 10.50 13.50
C SER A 275 -7.15 10.78 14.95
N ASP A 276 -6.69 9.93 15.88
CA ASP A 276 -7.20 9.85 17.24
C ASP A 276 -6.17 10.29 18.29
N PHE A 277 -4.89 10.21 17.94
CA PHE A 277 -3.75 10.51 18.80
C PHE A 277 -2.97 11.71 18.23
N VAL A 278 -3.62 12.88 18.29
CA VAL A 278 -3.10 14.17 17.80
C VAL A 278 -2.47 14.95 18.95
N MET A 279 -1.34 15.59 18.68
CA MET A 279 -0.68 16.56 19.55
C MET A 279 -1.26 17.95 19.32
N ASN A 280 -1.69 18.62 20.40
CA ASN A 280 -2.06 20.03 20.32
C ASN A 280 -0.81 20.89 20.56
N THR A 281 -0.47 21.77 19.62
CA THR A 281 0.77 22.57 19.61
C THR A 281 0.71 23.85 20.44
N LEU A 282 -0.20 23.95 21.41
CA LEU A 282 -0.38 25.16 22.21
C LEU A 282 0.53 25.13 23.46
N GLU A 283 0.95 26.31 23.94
CA GLU A 283 2.04 26.49 24.92
C GLU A 283 1.60 26.57 26.40
N SER A 284 0.38 26.19 26.79
CA SER A 284 -0.05 26.34 28.19
C SER A 284 0.45 25.21 29.11
N GLU A 285 0.74 25.51 30.38
CA GLU A 285 1.14 24.50 31.37
C GLU A 285 0.08 23.40 31.55
N GLU A 286 -1.21 23.76 31.48
CA GLU A 286 -2.32 22.80 31.51
C GLU A 286 -2.26 21.79 30.36
N GLN A 287 -1.72 22.20 29.20
CA GLN A 287 -1.58 21.32 28.04
C GLN A 287 -0.43 20.34 28.19
N HIS A 288 0.63 20.70 28.92
CA HIS A 288 1.70 19.75 29.24
C HIS A 288 1.17 18.57 30.07
N GLN A 289 0.33 18.86 31.08
CA GLN A 289 -0.32 17.81 31.88
C GLN A 289 -1.28 16.96 31.03
N GLN A 290 -2.05 17.58 30.13
CA GLN A 290 -2.93 16.85 29.21
C GLN A 290 -2.14 15.97 28.23
N GLN A 291 -0.99 16.44 27.74
CA GLN A 291 -0.10 15.68 26.87
C GLN A 291 0.47 14.47 27.61
N GLU A 292 0.94 14.63 28.84
CA GLU A 292 1.45 13.53 29.66
C GLU A 292 0.35 12.51 29.94
N GLN A 293 -0.87 12.97 30.24
CA GLN A 293 -2.03 12.09 30.42
C GLN A 293 -2.37 11.33 29.12
N GLN A 294 -2.32 12.00 27.96
CA GLN A 294 -2.57 11.39 26.66
C GLN A 294 -1.48 10.36 26.30
N GLN A 295 -0.22 10.67 26.58
CA GLN A 295 0.90 9.75 26.45
C GLN A 295 0.67 8.50 27.29
N GLN A 296 0.35 8.67 28.58
CA GLN A 296 0.13 7.56 29.49
C GLN A 296 -1.06 6.71 29.05
N GLN A 297 -2.15 7.35 28.60
CA GLN A 297 -3.31 6.64 28.05
C GLN A 297 -2.93 5.82 26.80
N ALA A 298 -2.18 6.40 25.86
CA ALA A 298 -1.75 5.73 24.65
C ALA A 298 -0.89 4.48 24.95
N ILE A 299 0.08 4.63 25.85
CA ILE A 299 0.94 3.53 26.29
C ILE A 299 0.10 2.42 26.95
N VAL A 300 -0.80 2.78 27.86
CA VAL A 300 -1.68 1.81 28.54
C VAL A 300 -2.53 1.05 27.52
N SER A 301 -3.15 1.72 26.55
CA SER A 301 -4.00 1.04 25.57
C SER A 301 -3.21 0.06 24.67
N LEU A 302 -1.95 0.37 24.33
CA LEU A 302 -1.07 -0.57 23.61
C LEU A 302 -0.73 -1.80 24.47
N LEU A 303 -0.39 -1.60 25.74
CA LEU A 303 -0.07 -2.69 26.68
C LEU A 303 -1.28 -3.59 26.96
N GLU A 304 -2.46 -3.01 27.15
CA GLU A 304 -3.73 -3.75 27.30
C GLU A 304 -4.05 -4.59 26.06
N THR A 305 -3.79 -4.05 24.87
CA THR A 305 -4.01 -4.77 23.60
C THR A 305 -3.14 -6.02 23.51
N VAL A 306 -1.84 -5.91 23.82
CA VAL A 306 -0.90 -7.05 23.84
C VAL A 306 -1.31 -8.07 24.90
N THR A 307 -1.72 -7.61 26.08
CA THR A 307 -2.13 -8.49 27.19
C THR A 307 -3.42 -9.25 26.86
N SER A 308 -4.34 -8.62 26.15
CA SER A 308 -5.62 -9.22 25.75
C SER A 308 -5.47 -10.19 24.57
N HIS A 309 -4.44 -10.03 23.74
CA HIS A 309 -4.24 -10.82 22.51
C HIS A 309 -2.79 -11.34 22.37
N PRO A 310 -2.28 -12.10 23.36
CA PRO A 310 -0.86 -12.46 23.42
C PRO A 310 -0.41 -13.40 22.29
N SER A 311 -1.31 -14.18 21.70
CA SER A 311 -1.00 -15.06 20.56
C SER A 311 -1.03 -14.35 19.20
N LEU A 312 -1.67 -13.19 19.10
CA LEU A 312 -1.88 -12.49 17.84
C LEU A 312 -0.91 -11.31 17.67
N ILE A 313 -0.65 -10.57 18.75
CA ILE A 313 0.15 -9.34 18.67
C ILE A 313 1.63 -9.65 18.91
N VAL A 314 2.46 -9.46 17.90
CA VAL A 314 3.89 -9.79 17.94
C VAL A 314 4.80 -8.57 18.09
N GLY A 315 4.25 -7.37 17.94
CA GLY A 315 4.98 -6.13 18.10
C GLY A 315 4.08 -4.90 18.00
N PHE A 316 4.70 -3.74 17.94
CA PHE A 316 4.02 -2.49 17.65
C PHE A 316 4.45 -1.90 16.33
N ASN A 317 3.68 -0.95 15.78
CA ASN A 317 4.08 -0.22 14.59
C ASN A 317 3.87 1.29 14.73
N ALA A 318 4.68 2.05 14.01
CA ALA A 318 4.57 3.50 13.86
C ALA A 318 4.96 3.90 12.44
N SER A 319 4.46 5.05 11.98
CA SER A 319 4.78 5.61 10.67
C SER A 319 5.21 7.06 10.82
N LEU A 320 6.28 7.42 10.11
CA LEU A 320 6.72 8.79 9.90
C LEU A 320 6.59 9.11 8.40
N ASP A 321 5.60 9.89 8.02
CA ASP A 321 5.33 10.34 6.66
C ASP A 321 5.44 11.86 6.57
N TYR A 322 6.60 12.31 6.08
CA TYR A 322 6.92 13.72 5.82
C TYR A 322 6.66 14.09 4.35
N THR A 323 5.88 13.29 3.62
CA THR A 323 5.40 13.71 2.30
C THR A 323 4.49 14.93 2.46
N GLU A 324 4.43 15.77 1.44
CA GLU A 324 3.56 16.96 1.46
C GLU A 324 2.09 16.60 1.68
N ASN A 325 1.64 15.45 1.16
CA ASN A 325 0.28 14.97 1.37
C ASN A 325 0.09 14.38 2.76
N GLY A 326 1.04 13.58 3.24
CA GLY A 326 1.00 13.00 4.58
C GLY A 326 0.87 14.07 5.66
N LEU A 327 1.70 15.12 5.59
CA LEU A 327 1.67 16.22 6.57
C LEU A 327 0.37 17.07 6.56
N LYS A 328 -0.44 17.00 5.50
CA LYS A 328 -1.74 17.70 5.42
C LYS A 328 -2.88 16.93 6.07
N GLU A 329 -2.71 15.63 6.31
CA GLU A 329 -3.74 14.82 6.95
C GLU A 329 -3.86 15.14 8.44
N LYS A 330 -5.09 15.11 8.97
CA LYS A 330 -5.34 15.44 10.37
C LYS A 330 -4.60 14.47 11.29
N GLY A 331 -3.78 15.01 12.18
CA GLY A 331 -2.97 14.22 13.11
C GLY A 331 -1.70 13.63 12.51
N CYS A 332 -1.40 13.94 11.25
CA CYS A 332 -0.17 13.56 10.58
C CYS A 332 0.83 14.72 10.52
N ASP A 333 0.67 15.76 11.35
CA ASP A 333 1.73 16.75 11.55
C ASP A 333 2.97 16.10 12.17
N LYS A 334 4.14 16.73 11.96
CA LYS A 334 5.44 16.21 12.36
C LYS A 334 5.47 15.85 13.85
N GLU A 335 4.99 16.74 14.71
CA GLU A 335 5.04 16.62 16.16
C GLU A 335 4.16 15.45 16.64
N SER A 336 2.94 15.33 16.11
CA SER A 336 2.04 14.20 16.39
C SER A 336 2.64 12.86 15.99
N GLN A 337 3.30 12.79 14.84
CA GLN A 337 3.96 11.57 14.36
C GLN A 337 5.11 11.15 15.27
N LEU A 338 5.97 12.10 15.67
CA LEU A 338 7.09 11.83 16.59
C LEU A 338 6.62 11.45 17.99
N ALA A 339 5.56 12.09 18.49
CA ALA A 339 4.96 11.74 19.77
C ALA A 339 4.44 10.29 19.76
N ARG A 340 3.69 9.90 18.72
CA ARG A 340 3.21 8.52 18.57
C ARG A 340 4.35 7.52 18.47
N LEU A 341 5.40 7.81 17.70
CA LEU A 341 6.58 6.93 17.63
C LEU A 341 7.21 6.75 19.01
N LYS A 342 7.45 7.85 19.74
CA LYS A 342 8.01 7.81 21.09
C LYS A 342 7.15 6.96 22.03
N TRP A 343 5.84 7.22 22.09
CA TRP A 343 4.92 6.44 22.94
C TRP A 343 4.91 4.96 22.59
N THR A 344 4.97 4.65 21.30
CA THR A 344 5.05 3.27 20.79
C THR A 344 6.35 2.59 21.24
N CYS A 345 7.48 3.29 21.18
CA CYS A 345 8.77 2.81 21.70
C CYS A 345 8.75 2.56 23.21
N HIS A 346 8.17 3.45 24.02
CA HIS A 346 8.02 3.21 25.46
C HIS A 346 7.13 1.98 25.74
N ALA A 347 6.04 1.79 25.00
CA ALA A 347 5.20 0.60 25.16
C ALA A 347 5.97 -0.68 24.79
N ALA A 348 6.71 -0.68 23.67
CA ALA A 348 7.59 -1.76 23.26
C ALA A 348 8.65 -2.11 24.29
N GLY A 349 9.35 -1.10 24.82
CA GLY A 349 10.37 -1.27 25.85
C GLY A 349 9.81 -1.92 27.11
N LYS A 350 8.61 -1.50 27.55
CA LYS A 350 7.94 -2.05 28.75
C LYS A 350 7.52 -3.52 28.63
N CYS A 351 7.20 -4.00 27.42
CA CYS A 351 6.78 -5.39 27.21
C CYS A 351 7.79 -6.25 26.41
N ASN A 352 8.99 -5.70 26.14
CA ASN A 352 10.05 -6.33 25.37
C ASN A 352 9.58 -6.88 24.01
N LEU A 353 8.77 -6.08 23.30
CA LEU A 353 8.33 -6.37 21.94
C LEU A 353 9.00 -5.40 20.94
N PRO A 354 9.20 -5.81 19.68
CA PRO A 354 9.79 -4.95 18.68
C PRO A 354 8.84 -3.84 18.20
N VAL A 355 9.41 -2.72 17.74
CA VAL A 355 8.70 -1.66 17.02
C VAL A 355 9.05 -1.72 15.54
N GLN A 356 8.03 -1.83 14.71
CA GLN A 356 8.12 -1.69 13.27
C GLN A 356 7.88 -0.22 12.87
N VAL A 357 8.86 0.43 12.27
CA VAL A 357 8.79 1.84 11.87
C VAL A 357 8.81 1.95 10.35
N GLN A 358 7.80 2.58 9.78
CA GLN A 358 7.78 2.96 8.37
C GLN A 358 8.16 4.42 8.19
N VAL A 359 8.99 4.72 7.19
CA VAL A 359 9.47 6.08 6.90
C VAL A 359 9.11 6.47 5.47
N HIS A 360 8.47 7.63 5.32
CA HIS A 360 8.11 8.29 4.07
C HIS A 360 8.44 9.80 4.16
N PRO A 361 8.74 10.51 3.06
CA PRO A 361 8.94 9.95 1.72
C PRO A 361 10.17 9.05 1.69
N GLY A 362 10.25 8.16 0.70
CA GLY A 362 11.55 7.58 0.34
C GLY A 362 12.46 8.63 -0.30
N ILE A 363 13.67 8.23 -0.69
CA ILE A 363 14.55 9.10 -1.46
C ILE A 363 13.80 9.56 -2.73
N PRO A 364 13.77 10.88 -3.00
CA PRO A 364 13.12 11.36 -4.22
C PRO A 364 13.77 10.66 -5.40
N SER A 365 12.97 9.92 -6.17
CA SER A 365 13.43 9.33 -7.41
C SER A 365 13.92 10.47 -8.28
N VAL A 366 15.24 10.56 -8.47
CA VAL A 366 15.86 11.52 -9.40
C VAL A 366 15.31 11.15 -10.76
N THR A 367 14.19 11.76 -11.11
CA THR A 367 13.55 11.55 -12.39
C THR A 367 14.43 12.34 -13.34
N ILE A 368 15.41 11.66 -13.92
CA ILE A 368 16.20 12.19 -15.02
C ILE A 368 15.20 12.39 -16.15
N ASN A 369 14.55 13.55 -16.16
CA ASN A 369 13.71 13.94 -17.28
C ASN A 369 14.65 14.02 -18.47
N ASN A 370 14.56 13.04 -19.36
CA ASN A 370 15.27 13.01 -20.65
C ASN A 370 14.78 14.11 -21.61
N SER A 371 14.21 15.21 -21.11
CA SER A 371 14.01 16.41 -21.90
C SER A 371 15.40 16.87 -22.33
N SER A 372 15.65 16.79 -23.63
CA SER A 372 16.87 17.20 -24.33
C SER A 372 17.22 18.68 -24.18
N ASP A 373 16.47 19.42 -23.38
CA ASP A 373 16.83 20.78 -23.00
C ASP A 373 18.04 20.67 -22.08
N LYS A 374 19.18 21.17 -22.58
CA LYS A 374 20.44 21.33 -21.87
C LYS A 374 20.23 22.23 -20.64
N ILE A 375 19.62 21.69 -19.60
CA ILE A 375 19.63 22.29 -18.27
C ILE A 375 21.02 21.97 -17.72
N ASP A 376 21.77 23.03 -17.44
CA ASP A 376 23.13 22.96 -16.91
C ASP A 376 23.17 22.03 -15.69
N ARG A 377 23.83 20.87 -15.86
CA ARG A 377 24.00 19.82 -14.85
C ARG A 377 24.75 20.26 -13.59
N GLN A 378 25.21 21.52 -13.52
CA GLN A 378 26.06 22.00 -12.44
C GLN A 378 25.30 22.52 -11.20
N ASP A 379 24.02 22.89 -11.31
CA ASP A 379 23.29 23.44 -10.15
C ASP A 379 22.59 22.38 -9.28
N ALA A 380 22.37 21.16 -9.79
CA ALA A 380 21.72 20.08 -9.03
C ALA A 380 22.63 19.43 -7.98
N THR A 381 23.95 19.66 -8.01
CA THR A 381 24.90 19.06 -7.06
C THR A 381 25.07 19.86 -5.76
N ASN A 382 24.53 21.09 -5.68
CA ASN A 382 24.71 21.96 -4.52
C ASN A 382 23.49 22.07 -3.59
N THR A 383 22.34 21.46 -3.92
CA THR A 383 21.28 21.31 -2.92
C THR A 383 21.73 20.29 -1.88
N SER A 384 22.23 20.77 -0.74
CA SER A 384 22.66 19.93 0.38
C SER A 384 21.60 18.87 0.68
N VAL A 385 22.00 17.60 0.61
CA VAL A 385 21.16 16.43 0.93
C VAL A 385 20.48 16.59 2.30
N ALA A 386 21.11 17.34 3.21
CA ALA A 386 20.61 17.66 4.55
C ALA A 386 19.30 18.46 4.56
N ALA A 387 18.90 19.10 3.46
CA ALA A 387 17.67 19.88 3.38
C ALA A 387 16.47 19.10 2.82
N THR A 388 16.63 17.81 2.50
CA THR A 388 15.52 17.01 1.96
C THR A 388 14.55 16.57 3.07
N PRO A 389 13.23 16.47 2.79
CA PRO A 389 12.27 15.92 3.76
C PRO A 389 12.66 14.52 4.26
N TYR A 390 13.30 13.72 3.39
CA TYR A 390 13.85 12.41 3.75
C TYR A 390 14.98 12.49 4.78
N ALA A 391 15.95 13.41 4.61
CA ALA A 391 17.01 13.59 5.60
C ALA A 391 16.45 14.05 6.95
N ASN A 392 15.47 14.97 6.94
CA ASN A 392 14.83 15.46 8.15
C ASN A 392 14.15 14.32 8.93
N VAL A 393 13.35 13.48 8.26
CA VAL A 393 12.67 12.36 8.94
C VAL A 393 13.66 11.34 9.51
N LEU A 394 14.80 11.11 8.86
CA LEU A 394 15.84 10.24 9.41
C LEU A 394 16.53 10.84 10.65
N LEU A 395 16.78 12.15 10.66
CA LEU A 395 17.36 12.83 11.84
C LEU A 395 16.40 12.79 13.02
N ASP A 396 15.11 13.07 12.78
CA ASP A 396 14.10 13.00 13.83
C ASP A 396 13.91 11.55 14.34
N LEU A 397 13.92 10.57 13.43
CA LEU A 397 13.89 9.14 13.79
C LEU A 397 15.11 8.77 14.64
N GLN A 398 16.32 9.16 14.22
CA GLN A 398 17.55 8.91 14.96
C GLN A 398 17.46 9.47 16.39
N GLN A 399 16.98 10.70 16.54
CA GLN A 399 16.83 11.33 17.86
C GLN A 399 15.85 10.56 18.75
N VAL A 400 14.66 10.22 18.23
CA VAL A 400 13.67 9.46 19.02
C VAL A 400 14.20 8.09 19.42
N LEU A 401 14.88 7.38 18.51
CA LEU A 401 15.47 6.07 18.80
C LEU A 401 16.59 6.17 19.83
N PHE A 402 17.44 7.20 19.73
CA PHE A 402 18.52 7.43 20.70
C PHE A 402 17.95 7.64 22.11
N ASP A 403 16.97 8.52 22.26
CA ASP A 403 16.31 8.78 23.55
C ASP A 403 15.66 7.50 24.12
N CYS A 404 14.95 6.74 23.26
CA CYS A 404 14.26 5.52 23.70
C CYS A 404 15.24 4.39 24.06
N LEU A 405 16.37 4.25 23.36
CA LEU A 405 17.37 3.22 23.64
C LEU A 405 18.22 3.53 24.87
N GLN A 406 18.35 4.80 25.28
CA GLN A 406 18.92 5.15 26.58
C GLN A 406 18.06 4.59 27.72
N GLU A 407 16.73 4.66 27.60
CA GLU A 407 15.80 4.14 28.60
C GLU A 407 15.60 2.61 28.47
N TYR A 408 15.57 2.10 27.24
CA TYR A 408 15.33 0.69 26.92
C TYR A 408 16.44 0.12 26.01
N PRO A 409 17.62 -0.23 26.54
CA PRO A 409 18.75 -0.70 25.72
C PRO A 409 18.48 -1.97 24.90
N THR A 410 17.47 -2.76 25.28
CA THR A 410 17.06 -3.99 24.59
C THR A 410 15.95 -3.76 23.57
N LEU A 411 15.50 -2.51 23.37
CA LEU A 411 14.45 -2.18 22.41
C LEU A 411 14.86 -2.64 21.02
N LYS A 412 14.06 -3.53 20.43
CA LYS A 412 14.28 -4.02 19.06
C LYS A 412 13.53 -3.14 18.08
N VAL A 413 14.23 -2.70 17.04
CA VAL A 413 13.67 -1.79 16.04
C VAL A 413 13.73 -2.44 14.68
N HIS A 414 12.61 -2.40 13.96
CA HIS A 414 12.50 -2.89 12.60
C HIS A 414 12.13 -1.73 11.68
N LEU A 415 13.07 -1.26 10.85
CA LEU A 415 12.77 -0.25 9.83
C LEU A 415 12.16 -0.93 8.60
N SER A 416 10.83 -0.93 8.51
CA SER A 416 10.10 -1.59 7.44
C SER A 416 10.25 -0.85 6.11
N SER A 417 10.34 -1.61 5.03
CA SER A 417 10.33 -1.14 3.64
C SER A 417 11.34 -0.03 3.38
N TRP A 418 12.59 -0.32 3.71
CA TRP A 418 13.70 0.63 3.58
C TRP A 418 13.80 1.16 2.15
N SER A 419 13.79 2.49 2.03
CA SER A 419 13.84 3.24 0.77
C SER A 419 15.00 4.24 0.73
N GLY A 420 16.00 4.03 1.61
CA GLY A 420 17.18 4.86 1.75
C GLY A 420 18.39 4.44 0.93
N THR A 421 19.50 5.17 1.11
CA THR A 421 20.79 4.82 0.51
C THR A 421 21.49 3.76 1.36
N ALA A 422 22.44 3.05 0.76
CA ALA A 422 23.28 2.11 1.49
C ALA A 422 24.07 2.82 2.62
N SER A 423 24.55 4.04 2.38
CA SER A 423 25.26 4.84 3.38
C SER A 423 24.39 5.11 4.62
N HIS A 424 23.15 5.59 4.44
CA HIS A 424 22.24 5.80 5.57
C HIS A 424 21.89 4.49 6.29
N MET A 425 21.66 3.41 5.53
CA MET A 425 21.35 2.09 6.07
C MET A 425 22.46 1.60 7.00
N MET A 426 23.71 1.66 6.51
CA MET A 426 24.88 1.23 7.27
C MET A 426 25.16 2.14 8.46
N ALA A 427 24.88 3.44 8.36
CA ALA A 427 24.96 4.35 9.50
C ALA A 427 23.97 3.97 10.62
N PHE A 428 22.70 3.67 10.28
CA PHE A 428 21.70 3.21 11.25
C PHE A 428 22.07 1.85 11.86
N LEU A 429 22.49 0.89 11.03
CA LEU A 429 22.95 -0.41 11.49
C LEU A 429 24.20 -0.29 12.39
N GLY A 430 25.08 0.68 12.15
CA GLY A 430 26.24 0.95 13.01
C GLY A 430 25.85 1.61 14.33
N ALA A 431 24.90 2.55 14.30
CA ALA A 431 24.46 3.30 15.47
C ALA A 431 23.54 2.49 16.41
N PHE A 432 22.75 1.56 15.87
CA PHE A 432 21.70 0.85 16.61
C PHE A 432 21.87 -0.68 16.49
N PRO A 433 22.50 -1.35 17.47
CA PRO A 433 22.80 -2.79 17.38
C PRO A 433 21.58 -3.70 17.24
N THR A 434 20.46 -3.32 17.86
CA THR A 434 19.19 -4.06 17.86
C THR A 434 18.29 -3.74 16.66
N LEU A 435 18.76 -2.90 15.73
CA LEU A 435 18.01 -2.47 14.56
C LEU A 435 18.12 -3.49 13.42
N VAL A 436 16.98 -3.75 12.79
CA VAL A 436 16.81 -4.64 11.63
C VAL A 436 16.19 -3.84 10.49
N ILE A 437 16.64 -4.10 9.27
CA ILE A 437 16.18 -3.44 8.04
C ILE A 437 15.24 -4.37 7.25
N GLY A 438 14.05 -3.89 6.90
CA GLY A 438 13.14 -4.59 5.98
C GLY A 438 13.43 -4.21 4.53
N LEU A 439 13.70 -5.20 3.68
CA LEU A 439 13.79 -5.02 2.22
C LEU A 439 12.53 -5.57 1.56
N ASP A 440 11.86 -4.72 0.77
CA ASP A 440 10.59 -5.06 0.13
C ASP A 440 10.71 -5.38 -1.38
N SER A 441 9.57 -5.69 -2.01
CA SER A 441 9.48 -5.93 -3.46
C SER A 441 10.08 -4.83 -4.34
N SER A 442 10.32 -3.63 -3.81
CA SER A 442 10.92 -2.54 -4.58
C SER A 442 12.36 -2.83 -5.01
N VAL A 443 13.09 -3.68 -4.28
CA VAL A 443 14.44 -4.14 -4.66
C VAL A 443 14.43 -4.96 -5.96
N THR A 444 13.27 -5.44 -6.41
CA THR A 444 13.16 -6.21 -7.65
C THR A 444 13.09 -5.33 -8.90
N PHE A 445 12.92 -4.01 -8.76
CA PHE A 445 12.83 -3.10 -9.90
C PHE A 445 14.22 -2.73 -10.40
N HIS A 446 14.45 -2.90 -11.71
CA HIS A 446 15.76 -2.61 -12.31
C HIS A 446 16.25 -1.16 -12.12
N LYS A 447 15.33 -0.21 -11.85
CA LYS A 447 15.65 1.21 -11.59
C LYS A 447 15.96 1.52 -10.13
N ALA A 448 15.72 0.57 -9.21
CA ALA A 448 15.96 0.74 -7.79
C ALA A 448 17.45 0.51 -7.45
N THR A 449 18.36 1.17 -8.16
CA THR A 449 19.81 0.98 -8.02
C THR A 449 20.31 1.22 -6.60
N HIS A 450 19.75 2.22 -5.91
CA HIS A 450 20.06 2.50 -4.51
C HIS A 450 19.69 1.32 -3.57
N LEU A 451 18.61 0.58 -3.84
CA LEU A 451 18.27 -0.62 -3.08
C LEU A 451 19.14 -1.82 -3.45
N HIS A 452 19.59 -1.90 -4.70
CA HIS A 452 20.60 -2.90 -5.09
C HIS A 452 21.92 -2.66 -4.36
N GLU A 453 22.36 -1.40 -4.25
CA GLU A 453 23.51 -1.02 -3.43
C GLU A 453 23.31 -1.40 -1.96
N CYS A 454 22.11 -1.16 -1.41
CA CYS A 454 21.79 -1.63 -0.05
C CYS A 454 21.95 -3.16 0.05
N ALA A 455 21.34 -3.92 -0.87
CA ALA A 455 21.41 -5.38 -0.89
C ALA A 455 22.85 -5.92 -1.05
N PHE A 456 23.70 -5.20 -1.78
CA PHE A 456 25.11 -5.51 -1.96
C PHE A 456 25.93 -5.33 -0.68
N GLU A 457 25.65 -4.31 0.13
CA GLU A 457 26.37 -4.05 1.39
C GLU A 457 26.02 -5.05 2.51
N LEU A 458 24.95 -5.82 2.37
CA LEU A 458 24.53 -6.78 3.39
C LEU A 458 25.42 -8.03 3.41
N ASP A 459 25.90 -8.38 4.59
CA ASP A 459 26.66 -9.61 4.82
C ASP A 459 25.73 -10.73 5.30
N PHE A 460 25.51 -11.72 4.44
CA PHE A 460 24.77 -12.95 4.77
C PHE A 460 25.70 -14.13 5.08
N SER A 461 27.02 -13.97 4.98
CA SER A 461 27.98 -15.04 5.25
C SER A 461 28.11 -15.37 6.74
N ASN A 462 27.86 -14.37 7.59
CA ASN A 462 27.92 -14.51 9.03
C ASN A 462 26.52 -14.66 9.63
N SER A 463 26.12 -15.90 9.87
CA SER A 463 24.79 -16.28 10.37
C SER A 463 24.38 -15.61 11.70
N GLY A 464 25.33 -15.01 12.43
CA GLY A 464 25.05 -14.28 13.67
C GLY A 464 24.73 -12.79 13.49
N MET A 465 24.88 -12.22 12.28
CA MET A 465 24.83 -10.76 12.07
C MET A 465 23.86 -10.29 10.97
N CYS A 466 23.09 -11.20 10.34
CA CYS A 466 22.09 -10.79 9.35
C CYS A 466 20.98 -9.96 10.02
N ARG A 467 21.02 -8.64 9.84
CA ARG A 467 20.06 -7.68 10.41
C ARG A 467 19.07 -7.20 9.36
N VAL A 468 18.56 -8.16 8.59
CA VAL A 468 17.67 -7.93 7.47
C VAL A 468 16.49 -8.89 7.55
N VAL A 469 15.31 -8.39 7.19
CA VAL A 469 14.10 -9.18 6.96
C VAL A 469 13.54 -8.86 5.58
N LEU A 470 12.76 -9.79 5.02
CA LEU A 470 12.11 -9.62 3.72
C LEU A 470 10.63 -9.30 3.90
N GLU A 471 10.12 -8.44 3.03
CA GLU A 471 8.77 -7.90 3.11
C GLU A 471 8.11 -7.86 1.73
N THR A 472 6.81 -8.05 1.62
CA THR A 472 6.14 -7.81 0.33
C THR A 472 5.67 -6.36 0.19
N ASN A 473 5.21 -5.75 1.29
CA ASN A 473 4.64 -4.41 1.35
C ASN A 473 3.60 -4.18 0.23
N ASN A 474 3.47 -2.96 -0.33
CA ASN A 474 2.49 -2.64 -1.37
C ASN A 474 3.03 -2.83 -2.80
N SER A 475 4.32 -3.10 -2.95
CA SER A 475 5.00 -3.28 -4.24
C SER A 475 4.88 -4.73 -4.71
N ILE A 476 4.77 -4.94 -6.03
CA ILE A 476 4.71 -6.28 -6.64
C ILE A 476 6.08 -6.57 -7.25
N PRO A 477 6.69 -7.75 -7.03
CA PRO A 477 7.94 -8.09 -7.67
C PRO A 477 7.87 -7.94 -9.19
N SER A 478 8.91 -7.39 -9.81
CA SER A 478 8.92 -7.10 -11.25
C SER A 478 8.68 -8.34 -12.12
N SER A 479 9.21 -9.51 -11.73
CA SER A 479 8.97 -10.79 -12.41
C SER A 479 7.50 -11.23 -12.35
N VAL A 480 6.86 -11.07 -11.18
CA VAL A 480 5.45 -11.37 -10.96
C VAL A 480 4.57 -10.42 -11.75
N ALA A 481 4.86 -9.12 -11.70
CA ALA A 481 4.15 -8.09 -12.45
C ALA A 481 4.22 -8.33 -13.97
N ASN A 482 5.38 -8.76 -14.48
CA ASN A 482 5.55 -9.11 -15.90
C ASN A 482 4.74 -10.36 -16.31
N CYS A 483 4.59 -11.34 -15.40
CA CYS A 483 3.87 -12.58 -15.65
C CYS A 483 2.34 -12.41 -15.57
N MET A 484 1.85 -11.81 -14.49
CA MET A 484 0.41 -11.68 -14.20
C MET A 484 -0.20 -10.37 -14.74
N GLY A 485 0.62 -9.38 -15.09
CA GLY A 485 0.13 -8.08 -15.56
C GLY A 485 -0.76 -7.40 -14.51
N ARG A 486 -1.99 -7.05 -14.93
CA ARG A 486 -2.95 -6.30 -14.08
C ARG A 486 -3.60 -7.15 -12.99
N ASP A 487 -3.48 -8.48 -13.08
CA ASP A 487 -4.06 -9.38 -12.09
C ASP A 487 -3.15 -9.58 -10.88
N ALA A 488 -1.88 -9.15 -11.00
CA ALA A 488 -0.94 -9.14 -9.90
C ALA A 488 -1.40 -8.21 -8.77
N PHE A 489 -1.21 -8.64 -7.53
CA PHE A 489 -1.31 -7.82 -6.33
C PHE A 489 -0.25 -8.31 -5.33
N SER A 490 0.08 -7.48 -4.34
CA SER A 490 1.05 -7.88 -3.31
C SER A 490 0.46 -8.93 -2.38
N GLN A 491 1.21 -10.00 -2.06
CA GLN A 491 0.81 -11.07 -1.14
C GLN A 491 2.05 -11.84 -0.64
N PRO A 492 1.99 -12.49 0.55
CA PRO A 492 3.16 -13.08 1.23
C PRO A 492 3.94 -14.15 0.47
N GLY A 493 3.29 -14.82 -0.49
CA GLY A 493 3.92 -15.75 -1.42
C GLY A 493 4.98 -15.11 -2.32
N TRP A 494 5.19 -13.80 -2.26
CA TRP A 494 6.18 -13.10 -3.09
C TRP A 494 7.58 -12.99 -2.49
N ILE A 495 7.77 -13.32 -1.20
CA ILE A 495 9.08 -13.34 -0.53
C ILE A 495 10.17 -14.11 -1.32
N PRO A 496 9.89 -15.29 -1.93
CA PRO A 496 10.90 -16.00 -2.72
C PRO A 496 11.47 -15.19 -3.89
N PHE A 497 10.66 -14.36 -4.54
CA PHE A 497 11.10 -13.50 -5.65
C PHE A 497 11.94 -12.32 -5.17
N ILE A 498 11.64 -11.83 -3.97
CA ILE A 498 12.41 -10.77 -3.31
C ILE A 498 13.77 -11.31 -2.88
N ALA A 499 13.80 -12.49 -2.25
CA ALA A 499 15.03 -13.19 -1.88
C ALA A 499 15.94 -13.41 -3.09
N MET A 500 15.36 -13.82 -4.23
CA MET A 500 16.10 -13.99 -5.49
C MET A 500 16.67 -12.67 -6.03
N ALA A 501 15.92 -11.57 -5.92
CA ALA A 501 16.41 -10.25 -6.31
C ALA A 501 17.56 -9.77 -5.40
N VAL A 502 17.46 -9.98 -4.08
CA VAL A 502 18.54 -9.67 -3.13
C VAL A 502 19.78 -10.52 -3.40
N ALA A 503 19.60 -11.84 -3.61
CA ALA A 503 20.69 -12.76 -3.92
C ALA A 503 21.48 -12.35 -5.17
N LYS A 504 20.79 -11.87 -6.20
CA LYS A 504 21.41 -11.37 -7.43
C LYS A 504 22.34 -10.18 -7.19
N GLN A 505 22.06 -9.36 -6.19
CA GLN A 505 22.87 -8.17 -5.88
C GLN A 505 23.92 -8.45 -4.81
N ASN A 506 23.91 -9.60 -4.15
CA ASN A 506 24.77 -9.85 -3.00
C ASN A 506 26.23 -10.20 -3.38
N ARG A 507 27.19 -9.75 -2.57
CA ARG A 507 28.64 -9.94 -2.76
C ARG A 507 29.06 -11.40 -2.94
N LEU A 508 28.37 -12.35 -2.30
CA LEU A 508 28.69 -13.78 -2.37
C LEU A 508 28.74 -14.31 -3.81
N GLN A 509 28.07 -13.66 -4.76
CA GLN A 509 28.05 -14.08 -6.16
C GLN A 509 29.11 -13.40 -7.03
N VAL A 510 29.55 -12.18 -6.68
CA VAL A 510 30.43 -11.38 -7.54
C VAL A 510 31.85 -11.95 -7.57
N GLU A 511 32.31 -12.56 -6.48
CA GLU A 511 33.67 -13.11 -6.41
C GLU A 511 33.85 -14.45 -7.13
N GLN A 512 32.76 -15.12 -7.56
CA GLN A 512 32.80 -16.49 -8.10
C GLN A 512 32.27 -16.64 -9.54
N ALA A 513 31.88 -15.55 -10.20
CA ALA A 513 31.35 -15.60 -11.56
C ALA A 513 32.46 -15.57 -12.61
N ASP A 514 32.85 -16.75 -13.12
CA ASP A 514 33.54 -16.86 -14.41
C ASP A 514 32.50 -16.68 -15.54
N GLU A 515 32.80 -15.87 -16.56
CA GLU A 515 31.82 -15.35 -17.55
C GLU A 515 31.18 -16.44 -18.43
N ASN A 516 31.65 -17.69 -18.38
CA ASN A 516 31.33 -18.71 -19.39
C ASN A 516 30.23 -19.74 -19.03
N THR A 517 29.55 -19.65 -17.88
CA THR A 517 28.56 -20.69 -17.48
C THR A 517 27.22 -20.15 -16.97
N VAL A 518 26.32 -19.80 -17.90
CA VAL A 518 24.99 -19.23 -17.60
C VAL A 518 24.06 -20.17 -16.82
N VAL A 519 24.16 -21.49 -17.03
CA VAL A 519 23.26 -22.47 -16.37
C VAL A 519 23.65 -22.70 -14.91
N GLU A 520 24.96 -22.87 -14.63
CA GLU A 520 25.46 -23.00 -13.26
C GLU A 520 25.17 -21.77 -12.41
N ASP A 521 25.13 -20.58 -13.04
CA ASP A 521 24.81 -19.32 -12.38
C ASP A 521 23.36 -19.29 -11.85
N MET A 522 22.39 -19.89 -12.55
CA MET A 522 21.00 -19.94 -12.08
C MET A 522 20.83 -20.83 -10.84
N GLU A 523 21.40 -22.03 -10.83
CA GLU A 523 21.31 -22.93 -9.67
C GLU A 523 22.02 -22.33 -8.45
N LYS A 524 23.20 -21.73 -8.65
CA LYS A 524 23.94 -21.01 -7.59
C LYS A 524 23.10 -19.85 -7.03
N ARG A 525 22.39 -19.10 -7.89
CA ARG A 525 21.47 -18.02 -7.48
C ARG A 525 20.29 -18.54 -6.67
N SER A 526 19.67 -19.63 -7.08
CA SER A 526 18.57 -20.24 -6.32
C SER A 526 19.05 -20.71 -4.94
N GLY A 527 20.25 -21.32 -4.86
CA GLY A 527 20.88 -21.68 -3.58
C GLY A 527 21.11 -20.46 -2.67
N ALA A 528 21.69 -19.38 -3.21
CA ALA A 528 21.90 -18.14 -2.45
C ALA A 528 20.59 -17.48 -2.00
N ALA A 529 19.55 -17.50 -2.84
CA ALA A 529 18.22 -16.98 -2.48
C ALA A 529 17.58 -17.77 -1.33
N VAL A 530 17.71 -19.10 -1.35
CA VAL A 530 17.26 -19.97 -0.26
C VAL A 530 18.01 -19.65 1.03
N GLU A 531 19.33 -19.47 0.98
CA GLU A 531 20.12 -19.14 2.16
C GLU A 531 19.77 -17.77 2.73
N ILE A 532 19.61 -16.75 1.87
CA ILE A 532 19.13 -15.42 2.29
C ILE A 532 17.75 -15.52 2.94
N ALA A 533 16.83 -16.30 2.37
CA ALA A 533 15.50 -16.47 2.95
C ALA A 533 15.55 -17.22 4.29
N LYS A 534 16.46 -18.19 4.47
CA LYS A 534 16.70 -18.86 5.75
C LYS A 534 17.21 -17.88 6.81
N GLN A 535 18.26 -17.13 6.49
CA GLN A 535 18.85 -16.17 7.42
C GLN A 535 17.85 -15.08 7.81
N THR A 536 17.14 -14.50 6.84
CA THR A 536 16.12 -13.47 7.10
C THR A 536 14.92 -14.02 7.89
N ALA A 537 14.56 -15.30 7.71
CA ALA A 537 13.56 -15.95 8.54
C ALA A 537 14.02 -16.11 9.99
N LEU A 538 15.28 -16.52 10.22
CA LEU A 538 15.86 -16.58 11.57
C LEU A 538 15.93 -15.20 12.22
N THR A 539 16.29 -14.17 11.45
CA THR A 539 16.25 -12.77 11.92
C THR A 539 14.83 -12.36 12.29
N ALA A 540 13.83 -12.72 11.49
CA ALA A 540 12.42 -12.44 11.80
C ALA A 540 11.96 -13.16 13.08
N GLU A 541 12.31 -14.43 13.27
CA GLU A 541 12.01 -15.19 14.49
C GLU A 541 12.71 -14.61 15.73
N ALA A 542 13.96 -14.16 15.59
CA ALA A 542 14.70 -13.52 16.68
C ALA A 542 14.13 -12.13 17.03
N LEU A 543 13.70 -11.38 16.02
CA LEU A 543 13.09 -10.06 16.16
C LEU A 543 11.68 -10.17 16.77
N TYR A 544 10.89 -11.15 16.33
CA TYR A 544 9.53 -11.45 16.75
C TYR A 544 9.45 -12.85 17.38
N PRO A 545 9.85 -13.03 18.66
CA PRO A 545 9.95 -14.36 19.29
C PRO A 545 8.65 -15.19 19.26
N ARG A 546 7.50 -14.52 19.16
CA ARG A 546 6.18 -15.16 19.04
C ARG A 546 5.92 -15.82 17.68
N LEU A 547 6.74 -15.55 16.65
CA LEU A 547 6.72 -16.33 15.41
C LEU A 547 7.29 -17.74 15.64
N ALA A 548 8.34 -17.87 16.46
CA ALA A 548 9.00 -19.15 16.70
C ALA A 548 8.10 -20.17 17.42
N THR A 549 7.12 -19.72 18.20
CA THR A 549 6.15 -20.61 18.88
C THR A 549 5.27 -21.38 17.91
N VAL A 550 5.15 -20.94 16.65
CA VAL A 550 4.40 -21.65 15.60
C VAL A 550 5.10 -22.91 15.12
N ARG A 551 6.44 -22.92 15.09
CA ARG A 551 7.21 -24.06 14.55
C ARG A 551 7.05 -25.33 15.37
N ASN A 552 6.81 -25.20 16.67
CA ASN A 552 6.68 -26.32 17.60
C ASN A 552 5.41 -26.14 18.45
N PRO A 553 4.21 -26.39 17.89
CA PRO A 553 3.01 -26.48 18.71
C PRO A 553 3.22 -27.67 19.66
N LYS A 554 3.39 -27.37 20.95
CA LYS A 554 3.53 -28.39 21.99
C LYS A 554 2.24 -29.20 22.17
#